data_AF-A0A7S2H990-F1
#
_entry.id   AF-A0A7S2H990-F1
#
_cell.length_a   1.000
_cell.length_b   1.000
_cell.length_c   1.000
_cell.angle_alpha   90.00
_cell.angle_beta   90.00
_cell.angle_gamma   90.00
#
_symmetry.space_group_name_H-M   'P 1'
#
loop_
_entity.id
_entity.type
_entity.pdbx_description
1 polymer ?
#
loop_
_entity_poly.entity_id
_entity_poly.type
_entity_poly.pdbx_seq_one_letter_code
_entity_poly.pdbx_strand_id
1 'polypeptide(L)'
;AFVRSTQARSQLMSEILLHIQALNLKCRAILHIQSFSRMVPAIMRFHHQRQAVLVLQTRWRAVFGCVRYRETLEGIVRVQAVARRHLTYRACRGLLVEQETVRCEARRDRAARVIQRALGSEQFMAWLRGKREGQAAVVVQARLRGVQARQRSAKSRRIHRVRLKIAAAAERARRSPELRLGNKTREALKILMKARMLSQVSKAMQVLETSTRLSPVCCASFCAAGAAGTLLTFIRMCNRSLPHLQLLRLALLILKNVTRLHHLVPPGMEMIGGAKAGKLVEILVDIVQNFRDKESVFVVAVGLVSDLASRNRGVLTVCRSPEVRRRVTGVLVILERVTRVRTRKSSVGHKKHDTSELDIKLKACLQLQELLALVEKEALCGSY
;
A
#
# COMPACT_ATOMS: atom_id res chain seq x y z
N ALA A 1 136.09 40.64 6.79
CA ALA A 1 135.71 39.32 6.23
C ALA A 1 134.29 38.89 6.64
N PHE A 2 133.85 39.10 7.89
CA PHE A 2 132.56 38.60 8.41
C PHE A 2 131.29 39.29 7.84
N VAL A 3 131.33 40.61 7.59
CA VAL A 3 130.17 41.37 7.05
C VAL A 3 129.81 40.98 5.61
N ARG A 4 130.79 40.51 4.82
CA ARG A 4 130.55 40.07 3.43
C ARG A 4 129.88 38.69 3.36
N SER A 5 129.99 37.83 4.38
CA SER A 5 129.38 36.49 4.36
C SER A 5 127.90 36.49 4.80
N THR A 6 127.52 37.40 5.71
CA THR A 6 126.12 37.60 6.13
C THR A 6 125.29 38.28 5.03
N GLN A 7 125.89 39.23 4.31
CA GLN A 7 125.24 39.88 3.16
C GLN A 7 125.02 38.92 1.98
N ALA A 8 125.97 38.00 1.74
CA ALA A 8 125.82 36.96 0.73
C ALA A 8 124.71 35.94 1.11
N ARG A 9 124.59 35.55 2.39
CA ARG A 9 123.52 34.65 2.86
C ARG A 9 122.12 35.28 2.82
N SER A 10 121.99 36.57 3.17
CA SER A 10 120.70 37.26 3.07
C SER A 10 120.25 37.46 1.62
N GLN A 11 121.21 37.72 0.71
CA GLN A 11 120.96 37.76 -0.73
C GLN A 11 120.49 36.40 -1.26
N LEU A 12 121.18 35.31 -0.90
CA LEU A 12 120.80 33.95 -1.32
C LEU A 12 119.41 33.55 -0.80
N MET A 13 119.07 33.88 0.46
CA MET A 13 117.76 33.56 1.03
C MET A 13 116.62 34.36 0.35
N SER A 14 116.88 35.63 0.00
CA SER A 14 115.95 36.46 -0.76
C SER A 14 115.70 35.90 -2.16
N GLU A 15 116.76 35.43 -2.85
CA GLU A 15 116.63 34.79 -4.16
C GLU A 15 115.82 33.48 -4.09
N ILE A 16 116.04 32.65 -3.06
CA ILE A 16 115.28 31.41 -2.86
C ILE A 16 113.80 31.72 -2.59
N LEU A 17 113.48 32.70 -1.75
CA LEU A 17 112.09 33.10 -1.47
C LEU A 17 111.38 33.65 -2.72
N LEU A 18 112.07 34.47 -3.52
CA LEU A 18 111.59 34.93 -4.82
C LEU A 18 111.32 33.76 -5.77
N HIS A 19 112.19 32.75 -5.78
CA HIS A 19 112.01 31.55 -6.60
C HIS A 19 110.82 30.70 -6.15
N ILE A 20 110.62 30.51 -4.84
CA ILE A 20 109.46 29.81 -4.29
C ILE A 20 108.17 30.57 -4.59
N GLN A 21 108.16 31.90 -4.48
CA GLN A 21 107.01 32.72 -4.86
C GLN A 21 106.70 32.60 -6.35
N ALA A 22 107.72 32.65 -7.21
CA ALA A 22 107.58 32.45 -8.65
C ALA A 22 107.03 31.04 -9.00
N LEU A 23 107.50 29.99 -8.31
CA LEU A 23 106.99 28.63 -8.44
C LEU A 23 105.53 28.52 -7.99
N ASN A 24 105.16 29.13 -6.86
CA ASN A 24 103.79 29.13 -6.37
C ASN A 24 102.82 29.89 -7.30
N LEU A 25 103.28 30.99 -7.92
CA LEU A 25 102.53 31.70 -8.97
C LEU A 25 102.33 30.81 -10.20
N LYS A 26 103.38 30.10 -10.64
CA LYS A 26 103.28 29.12 -11.75
C LYS A 26 102.32 27.98 -11.42
N CYS A 27 102.41 27.38 -10.22
CA CYS A 27 101.50 26.32 -9.79
C CYS A 27 100.04 26.80 -9.73
N ARG A 28 99.77 28.00 -9.20
CA ARG A 28 98.42 28.59 -9.20
C ARG A 28 97.92 28.85 -10.62
N ALA A 29 98.75 29.40 -11.50
CA ALA A 29 98.40 29.61 -12.90
C ALA A 29 98.06 28.28 -13.60
N ILE A 30 98.86 27.24 -13.38
CA ILE A 30 98.61 25.89 -13.90
C ILE A 30 97.30 25.31 -13.37
N LEU A 31 97.00 25.45 -12.07
CA LEU A 31 95.72 25.00 -11.50
C LEU A 31 94.52 25.76 -12.07
N HIS A 32 94.65 27.07 -12.31
CA HIS A 32 93.61 27.84 -12.99
C HIS A 32 93.41 27.38 -14.43
N ILE A 33 94.48 27.12 -15.17
CA ILE A 33 94.40 26.61 -16.55
C ILE A 33 93.77 25.20 -16.57
N GLN A 34 94.17 24.32 -15.65
CA GLN A 34 93.64 22.95 -15.55
C GLN A 34 92.18 22.92 -15.09
N SER A 35 91.79 23.77 -14.15
CA SER A 35 90.39 23.86 -13.72
C SER A 35 89.51 24.44 -14.82
N PHE A 36 89.98 25.46 -15.54
CA PHE A 36 89.27 26.02 -16.70
C PHE A 36 89.13 25.00 -17.83
N SER A 37 90.21 24.27 -18.18
CA SER A 37 90.18 23.27 -19.25
C SER A 37 89.28 22.08 -18.93
N ARG A 38 89.06 21.74 -17.65
CA ARG A 38 88.08 20.72 -17.21
C ARG A 38 86.65 21.26 -17.13
N MET A 39 86.48 22.52 -16.75
CA MET A 39 85.18 23.17 -16.61
C MET A 39 84.49 23.32 -17.97
N VAL A 40 85.21 23.76 -19.01
CA VAL A 40 84.63 24.02 -20.33
C VAL A 40 83.93 22.78 -20.93
N PRO A 41 84.55 21.58 -21.00
CA PRO A 41 83.86 20.36 -21.45
C PRO A 41 82.69 19.95 -20.55
N ALA A 42 82.77 20.18 -19.24
CA ALA A 42 81.68 19.84 -18.31
C ALA A 42 80.45 20.73 -18.54
N ILE A 43 80.66 22.05 -18.72
CA ILE A 43 79.61 23.01 -19.07
C ILE A 43 79.00 22.63 -20.43
N MET A 44 79.82 22.33 -21.43
CA MET A 44 79.33 21.91 -22.75
C MET A 44 78.48 20.62 -22.68
N ARG A 45 78.91 19.61 -21.91
CA ARG A 45 78.12 18.39 -21.68
C ARG A 45 76.79 18.68 -20.99
N PHE A 46 76.78 19.54 -19.97
CA PHE A 46 75.55 19.95 -19.28
C PHE A 46 74.58 20.65 -20.23
N HIS A 47 75.05 21.61 -21.02
CA HIS A 47 74.20 22.29 -22.00
C HIS A 47 73.67 21.33 -23.05
N HIS A 48 74.48 20.39 -23.55
CA HIS A 48 74.03 19.38 -24.50
C HIS A 48 72.95 18.48 -23.91
N GLN A 49 73.14 17.95 -22.69
CA GLN A 49 72.13 17.15 -21.98
C GLN A 49 70.86 17.95 -21.72
N ARG A 50 70.97 19.20 -21.26
CA ARG A 50 69.82 20.07 -21.02
C ARG A 50 69.04 20.33 -22.30
N GLN A 51 69.71 20.61 -23.42
CA GLN A 51 69.05 20.82 -24.71
C GLN A 51 68.34 19.53 -25.19
N ALA A 52 68.96 18.37 -25.05
CA ALA A 52 68.32 17.09 -25.38
C ALA A 52 67.03 16.86 -24.56
N VAL A 53 67.08 17.12 -23.24
CA VAL A 53 65.90 17.01 -22.36
C VAL A 53 64.81 18.01 -22.75
N LEU A 54 65.17 19.26 -23.05
CA LEU A 54 64.20 20.27 -23.48
C LEU A 54 63.52 19.88 -24.80
N VAL A 55 64.26 19.35 -25.77
CA VAL A 55 63.71 18.83 -27.03
C VAL A 55 62.73 17.68 -26.77
N LEU A 56 63.06 16.76 -25.86
CA LEU A 56 62.17 15.66 -25.51
C LEU A 56 60.90 16.17 -24.81
N GLN A 57 61.04 17.07 -23.84
CA GLN A 57 59.91 17.64 -23.09
C GLN A 57 58.98 18.45 -23.99
N THR A 58 59.53 19.28 -24.88
CA THR A 58 58.74 20.05 -25.84
C THR A 58 57.98 19.16 -26.80
N ARG A 59 58.63 18.13 -27.35
CA ARG A 59 57.96 17.12 -28.20
C ARG A 59 56.87 16.37 -27.43
N TRP A 60 57.15 15.94 -26.21
CA TRP A 60 56.17 15.24 -25.37
C TRP A 60 54.94 16.10 -25.08
N ARG A 61 55.13 17.38 -24.72
CA ARG A 61 54.03 18.32 -24.49
C ARG A 61 53.20 18.56 -25.75
N ALA A 62 53.83 18.63 -26.92
CA ALA A 62 53.12 18.76 -28.19
C ALA A 62 52.27 17.51 -28.48
N VAL A 63 52.84 16.30 -28.32
CA VAL A 63 52.10 15.04 -28.49
C VAL A 63 50.93 14.96 -27.53
N PHE A 64 51.15 15.26 -26.25
CA PHE A 64 50.09 15.25 -25.23
C PHE A 64 48.99 16.26 -25.52
N GLY A 65 49.34 17.45 -26.02
CA GLY A 65 48.38 18.46 -26.48
C GLY A 65 47.52 17.97 -27.64
N CYS A 66 48.13 17.31 -28.64
CA CYS A 66 47.42 16.70 -29.76
C CYS A 66 46.45 15.60 -29.32
N VAL A 67 46.86 14.75 -28.36
CA VAL A 67 45.99 13.70 -27.80
C VAL A 67 44.78 14.32 -27.11
N ARG A 68 44.99 15.30 -26.22
CA ARG A 68 43.88 16.00 -25.53
C ARG A 68 42.94 16.72 -26.48
N TYR A 69 43.48 17.34 -27.54
CA TYR A 69 42.67 17.98 -28.56
C TYR A 69 41.80 16.97 -29.31
N ARG A 70 42.36 15.80 -29.67
CA ARG A 70 41.63 14.71 -30.31
C ARG A 70 40.50 14.17 -29.41
N GLU A 71 40.78 13.94 -28.13
CA GLU A 71 39.75 13.52 -27.15
C GLU A 71 38.61 14.55 -27.05
N THR A 72 38.95 15.84 -27.06
CA THR A 72 37.96 16.93 -27.03
C THR A 72 37.09 16.91 -28.29
N LEU A 73 37.70 16.76 -29.47
CA LEU A 73 36.97 16.65 -30.74
C LEU A 73 36.06 15.41 -30.77
N GLU A 74 36.54 14.26 -30.32
CA GLU A 74 35.73 13.05 -30.23
C GLU A 74 34.53 13.25 -29.30
N GLY A 75 34.73 13.91 -28.15
CA GLY A 75 33.65 14.28 -27.24
C GLY A 75 32.58 15.13 -27.93
N ILE A 76 33.00 16.18 -28.65
CA ILE A 76 32.09 17.06 -29.40
C ILE A 76 31.30 16.27 -30.46
N VAL A 77 31.97 15.42 -31.25
CA VAL A 77 31.32 14.62 -32.29
C VAL A 77 30.29 13.66 -31.69
N ARG A 78 30.60 13.01 -30.55
CA ARG A 78 29.65 12.12 -29.86
C ARG A 78 28.41 12.89 -29.41
N VAL A 79 28.57 14.06 -28.80
CA VAL A 79 27.44 14.91 -28.37
C VAL A 79 26.59 15.35 -29.56
N GLN A 80 27.22 15.80 -30.64
CA GLN A 80 26.52 16.18 -31.87
C GLN A 80 25.77 15.02 -32.50
N ALA A 81 26.34 13.82 -32.53
CA ALA A 81 25.68 12.61 -33.03
C ALA A 81 24.44 12.25 -32.22
N VAL A 82 24.52 12.34 -30.88
CA VAL A 82 23.38 12.10 -29.99
C VAL A 82 22.28 13.14 -30.20
N ALA A 83 22.63 14.43 -30.30
CA ALA A 83 21.67 15.50 -30.55
C ALA A 83 20.96 15.32 -31.91
N ARG A 84 21.70 15.01 -32.98
CA ARG A 84 21.12 14.73 -34.30
C ARG A 84 20.17 13.53 -34.26
N ARG A 85 20.56 12.44 -33.58
CA ARG A 85 19.69 11.26 -33.40
C ARG A 85 18.42 11.59 -32.61
N HIS A 86 18.51 12.46 -31.61
CA HIS A 86 17.34 12.85 -30.82
C HIS A 86 16.34 13.65 -31.65
N LEU A 87 16.83 14.58 -32.49
CA LEU A 87 15.99 15.37 -33.39
C LEU A 87 15.28 14.50 -34.42
N THR A 88 15.99 13.56 -35.06
CA THR A 88 15.37 12.63 -36.03
C THR A 88 14.36 11.71 -35.36
N TYR A 89 14.66 11.18 -34.17
CA TYR A 89 13.71 10.38 -33.40
C TYR A 89 12.42 11.16 -33.08
N ARG A 90 12.54 12.42 -32.64
CA ARG A 90 11.37 13.27 -32.34
C ARG A 90 10.52 13.51 -33.59
N ALA A 91 11.13 13.79 -34.73
CA ALA A 91 10.42 13.99 -35.99
C ALA A 91 9.68 12.72 -36.43
N CYS A 92 10.35 11.57 -36.44
CA CYS A 92 9.74 10.28 -36.79
C CYS A 92 8.60 9.90 -35.85
N ARG A 93 8.76 10.13 -34.54
CA ARG A 93 7.70 9.88 -33.56
C ARG A 93 6.50 10.80 -33.78
N GLY A 94 6.70 12.07 -34.12
CA GLY A 94 5.62 13.00 -34.46
C GLY A 94 4.77 12.48 -35.61
N LEU A 95 5.41 12.07 -36.71
CA LEU A 95 4.73 11.51 -37.88
C LEU A 95 3.97 10.21 -37.58
N LEU A 96 4.54 9.31 -36.77
CA LEU A 96 3.87 8.07 -36.37
C LEU A 96 2.61 8.35 -35.54
N VAL A 97 2.70 9.26 -34.57
CA VAL A 97 1.55 9.65 -33.74
C VAL A 97 0.46 10.27 -34.62
N GLU A 98 0.83 11.18 -35.53
CA GLU A 98 -0.11 11.80 -36.47
C GLU A 98 -0.82 10.75 -37.35
N GLN A 99 -0.06 9.81 -37.95
CA GLN A 99 -0.65 8.71 -38.72
C GLN A 99 -1.60 7.84 -37.89
N GLU A 100 -1.26 7.54 -36.63
CA GLU A 100 -2.13 6.79 -35.74
C GLU A 100 -3.41 7.55 -35.40
N THR A 101 -3.33 8.87 -35.17
CA THR A 101 -4.52 9.69 -34.92
C THR A 101 -5.47 9.69 -36.11
N VAL A 102 -4.97 9.91 -37.32
CA VAL A 102 -5.77 9.86 -38.56
C VAL A 102 -6.39 8.47 -38.77
N ARG A 103 -5.64 7.39 -38.51
CA ARG A 103 -6.17 6.03 -38.57
C ARG A 103 -7.27 5.78 -37.54
N CYS A 104 -7.13 6.31 -36.33
CA CYS A 104 -8.14 6.20 -35.28
C CYS A 104 -9.41 6.97 -35.65
N GLU A 105 -9.27 8.17 -36.20
CA GLU A 105 -10.40 8.96 -36.72
C GLU A 105 -11.11 8.24 -37.87
N ALA A 106 -10.37 7.74 -38.86
CA ALA A 106 -10.95 6.98 -39.96
C ALA A 106 -11.69 5.71 -39.49
N ARG A 107 -11.19 5.03 -38.44
CA ARG A 107 -11.88 3.90 -37.80
C ARG A 107 -13.17 4.34 -37.12
N ARG A 108 -13.16 5.47 -36.39
CA ARG A 108 -14.35 6.04 -35.75
C ARG A 108 -15.40 6.43 -36.79
N ASP A 109 -15.00 7.08 -37.87
CA ASP A 109 -15.90 7.48 -38.97
C ASP A 109 -16.50 6.28 -39.69
N ARG A 110 -15.69 5.23 -39.93
CA ARG A 110 -16.19 3.99 -40.52
C ARG A 110 -17.21 3.32 -39.59
N ALA A 111 -16.93 3.24 -38.30
CA ALA A 111 -17.85 2.71 -37.32
C ALA A 111 -19.14 3.54 -37.26
N ALA A 112 -19.05 4.86 -37.24
CA ALA A 112 -20.19 5.77 -37.27
C ALA A 112 -21.06 5.54 -38.51
N ARG A 113 -20.47 5.44 -39.71
CA ARG A 113 -21.20 5.13 -40.95
C ARG A 113 -21.89 3.77 -40.91
N VAL A 114 -21.22 2.74 -40.37
CA VAL A 114 -21.83 1.40 -40.21
C VAL A 114 -23.02 1.46 -39.27
N ILE A 115 -22.88 2.14 -38.13
CA ILE A 115 -23.95 2.34 -37.15
C ILE A 115 -25.11 3.13 -37.78
N GLN A 116 -24.82 4.22 -38.49
CA GLN A 116 -25.82 5.05 -39.17
C GLN A 116 -26.58 4.27 -40.25
N ARG A 117 -25.89 3.43 -41.04
CA ARG A 117 -26.56 2.55 -42.01
C ARG A 117 -27.43 1.50 -41.35
N ALA A 118 -26.95 0.89 -40.26
CA ALA A 118 -27.74 -0.07 -39.48
C ALA A 118 -29.00 0.61 -38.91
N LEU A 119 -28.86 1.80 -38.33
CA LEU A 119 -29.97 2.62 -37.82
C LEU A 119 -30.90 3.15 -38.91
N GLY A 120 -30.39 3.43 -40.11
CA GLY A 120 -31.18 3.86 -41.26
C GLY A 120 -31.96 2.73 -41.93
N SER A 121 -31.61 1.46 -41.64
CA SER A 121 -32.35 0.33 -42.16
C SER A 121 -33.72 0.24 -41.49
N GLU A 122 -34.77 0.29 -42.31
CA GLU A 122 -36.16 0.22 -41.87
C GLU A 122 -36.44 -1.04 -41.04
N GLN A 123 -35.80 -2.15 -41.39
CA GLN A 123 -35.89 -3.45 -40.71
C GLN A 123 -35.32 -3.39 -39.28
N PHE A 124 -34.15 -2.77 -39.08
CA PHE A 124 -33.56 -2.64 -37.73
C PHE A 124 -34.40 -1.72 -36.85
N MET A 125 -34.91 -0.62 -37.41
CA MET A 125 -35.82 0.27 -36.69
C MET A 125 -37.16 -0.40 -36.35
N ALA A 126 -37.70 -1.22 -37.25
CA ALA A 126 -38.88 -2.03 -36.99
C ALA A 126 -38.64 -3.05 -35.87
N TRP A 127 -37.49 -3.74 -35.87
CA TRP A 127 -37.09 -4.65 -34.79
C TRP A 127 -36.95 -3.92 -33.45
N LEU A 128 -36.34 -2.73 -33.43
CA LEU A 128 -36.24 -1.89 -32.23
C LEU A 128 -37.62 -1.45 -31.72
N ARG A 129 -38.53 -1.05 -32.62
CA ARG A 129 -39.93 -0.74 -32.26
C ARG A 129 -40.62 -1.94 -31.65
N GLY A 130 -40.56 -3.11 -32.29
CA GLY A 130 -41.13 -4.35 -31.76
C GLY A 130 -40.55 -4.75 -30.40
N LYS A 131 -39.25 -4.56 -30.17
CA LYS A 131 -38.60 -4.75 -28.85
C LYS A 131 -39.16 -3.79 -27.80
N ARG A 132 -39.30 -2.50 -28.14
CA ARG A 132 -39.85 -1.47 -27.22
C ARG A 132 -41.32 -1.74 -26.91
N GLU A 133 -42.11 -2.08 -27.91
CA GLU A 133 -43.53 -2.43 -27.77
C GLU A 133 -43.69 -3.69 -26.92
N GLY A 134 -42.88 -4.73 -27.15
CA GLY A 134 -42.86 -5.92 -26.30
C GLY A 134 -42.50 -5.61 -24.85
N GLN A 135 -41.49 -4.77 -24.61
CA GLN A 135 -41.14 -4.32 -23.26
C GLN A 135 -42.27 -3.50 -22.60
N ALA A 136 -42.88 -2.58 -23.35
CA ALA A 136 -44.02 -1.79 -22.88
C ALA A 136 -45.21 -2.70 -22.55
N ALA A 137 -45.51 -3.68 -23.40
CA ALA A 137 -46.56 -4.67 -23.18
C ALA A 137 -46.30 -5.48 -21.91
N VAL A 138 -45.05 -5.93 -21.66
CA VAL A 138 -44.68 -6.63 -20.42
C VAL A 138 -44.91 -5.76 -19.18
N VAL A 139 -44.55 -4.48 -19.22
CA VAL A 139 -44.78 -3.54 -18.11
C VAL A 139 -46.28 -3.36 -17.84
N VAL A 140 -47.07 -3.14 -18.91
CA VAL A 140 -48.52 -2.99 -18.82
C VAL A 140 -49.17 -4.27 -18.28
N GLN A 141 -48.81 -5.43 -18.84
CA GLN A 141 -49.30 -6.74 -18.40
C GLN A 141 -48.92 -7.03 -16.93
N ALA A 142 -47.69 -6.73 -16.51
CA ALA A 142 -47.26 -6.90 -15.13
C ALA A 142 -48.06 -5.99 -14.18
N ARG A 143 -48.33 -4.74 -14.58
CA ARG A 143 -49.16 -3.81 -13.81
C ARG A 143 -50.59 -4.32 -13.69
N LEU A 144 -51.21 -4.75 -14.79
CA LEU A 144 -52.57 -5.30 -14.82
C LEU A 144 -52.68 -6.58 -13.98
N ARG A 145 -51.77 -7.53 -14.16
CA ARG A 145 -51.69 -8.75 -13.33
C ARG A 145 -51.51 -8.41 -11.85
N GLY A 146 -50.70 -7.41 -11.52
CA GLY A 146 -50.54 -6.92 -10.17
C GLY A 146 -51.82 -6.31 -9.58
N VAL A 147 -52.58 -5.55 -10.36
CA VAL A 147 -53.90 -5.02 -9.96
C VAL A 147 -54.89 -6.16 -9.72
N GLN A 148 -55.00 -7.10 -10.65
CA GLN A 148 -55.87 -8.28 -10.50
C GLN A 148 -55.50 -9.12 -9.27
N ALA A 149 -54.20 -9.37 -9.06
CA ALA A 149 -53.71 -10.07 -7.87
C ALA A 149 -54.08 -9.34 -6.58
N ARG A 150 -53.96 -8.00 -6.54
CA ARG A 150 -54.37 -7.17 -5.40
C ARG A 150 -55.88 -7.18 -5.17
N GLN A 151 -56.70 -7.19 -6.23
CA GLN A 151 -58.16 -7.29 -6.14
C GLN A 151 -58.58 -8.66 -5.58
N ARG A 152 -58.02 -9.76 -6.10
CA ARG A 152 -58.25 -11.12 -5.56
C ARG A 152 -57.82 -11.21 -4.10
N SER A 153 -56.64 -10.70 -3.78
CA SER A 153 -56.07 -10.65 -2.43
C SER A 153 -56.88 -9.77 -1.47
N ALA A 154 -57.59 -8.75 -1.95
CA ALA A 154 -58.38 -7.85 -1.11
C ALA A 154 -59.53 -8.59 -0.42
N LYS A 155 -60.05 -9.66 -1.04
CA LYS A 155 -61.08 -10.54 -0.46
C LYS A 155 -60.52 -11.48 0.62
N SER A 156 -59.21 -11.62 0.74
CA SER A 156 -58.58 -12.48 1.75
C SER A 156 -58.62 -11.84 3.15
N ARG A 157 -59.33 -12.47 4.09
CA ARG A 157 -59.37 -12.04 5.50
C ARG A 157 -57.97 -11.95 6.12
N ARG A 158 -57.04 -12.84 5.74
CA ARG A 158 -55.65 -12.82 6.24
C ARG A 158 -54.93 -11.55 5.82
N ILE A 159 -55.01 -11.18 4.53
CA ILE A 159 -54.35 -9.98 3.99
C ILE A 159 -55.00 -8.72 4.55
N HIS A 160 -56.32 -8.71 4.72
CA HIS A 160 -57.04 -7.62 5.37
C HIS A 160 -56.54 -7.37 6.80
N ARG A 161 -56.42 -8.42 7.63
CA ARG A 161 -55.86 -8.30 8.99
C ARG A 161 -54.43 -7.75 8.99
N VAL A 162 -53.58 -8.18 8.05
CA VAL A 162 -52.21 -7.66 7.93
C VAL A 162 -52.23 -6.17 7.56
N ARG A 163 -53.08 -5.74 6.62
CA ARG A 163 -53.25 -4.33 6.25
C ARG A 163 -53.70 -3.49 7.44
N LEU A 164 -54.68 -3.95 8.21
CA LEU A 164 -55.12 -3.26 9.43
C LEU A 164 -53.99 -3.12 10.45
N LYS A 165 -53.20 -4.18 10.67
CA LYS A 165 -52.03 -4.11 11.58
C LYS A 165 -50.98 -3.11 11.10
N ILE A 166 -50.69 -3.08 9.79
CA ILE A 166 -49.74 -2.13 9.20
C ILE A 166 -50.27 -0.70 9.33
N ALA A 167 -51.54 -0.46 9.02
CA ALA A 167 -52.17 0.85 9.13
C ALA A 167 -52.19 1.35 10.58
N ALA A 168 -52.57 0.50 11.54
CA ALA A 168 -52.53 0.81 12.96
C ALA A 168 -51.11 1.11 13.45
N ALA A 169 -50.10 0.36 12.99
CA ALA A 169 -48.70 0.62 13.31
C ALA A 169 -48.20 1.94 12.71
N ALA A 170 -48.60 2.26 11.47
CA ALA A 170 -48.25 3.52 10.81
C ALA A 170 -48.88 4.73 11.52
N GLU A 171 -50.16 4.62 11.91
CA GLU A 171 -50.86 5.67 12.63
C GLU A 171 -50.26 5.88 14.03
N ARG A 172 -49.92 4.80 14.74
CA ARG A 172 -49.19 4.87 16.01
C ARG A 172 -47.85 5.59 15.86
N ALA A 173 -47.11 5.33 14.78
CA ALA A 173 -45.84 6.01 14.48
C ALA A 173 -46.00 7.48 14.03
N ARG A 174 -47.20 7.87 13.56
CA ARG A 174 -47.53 9.28 13.28
C ARG A 174 -47.79 10.05 14.57
N ARG A 175 -48.60 9.49 15.48
CA ARG A 175 -48.95 10.10 16.77
C ARG A 175 -47.77 10.18 17.73
N SER A 176 -46.90 9.17 17.71
CA SER A 176 -45.73 9.05 18.57
C SER A 176 -44.46 9.04 17.71
N PRO A 177 -43.87 10.22 17.39
CA PRO A 177 -42.66 10.28 16.58
C PRO A 177 -41.47 9.56 17.22
N GLU A 178 -41.43 9.44 18.55
CA GLU A 178 -40.45 8.64 19.31
C GLU A 178 -40.45 7.16 18.93
N LEU A 179 -41.55 6.65 18.37
CA LEU A 179 -41.64 5.26 17.91
C LEU A 179 -41.02 5.04 16.53
N ARG A 180 -40.72 6.11 15.79
CA ARG A 180 -40.07 6.02 14.47
C ARG A 180 -38.65 5.48 14.65
N LEU A 181 -38.24 4.60 13.73
CA LEU A 181 -36.97 3.88 13.82
C LEU A 181 -35.78 4.81 14.06
N GLY A 182 -35.65 5.89 13.29
CA GLY A 182 -34.55 6.85 13.43
C GLY A 182 -34.53 7.59 14.78
N ASN A 183 -35.70 7.93 15.34
CA ASN A 183 -35.80 8.57 16.65
C ASN A 183 -35.45 7.59 17.78
N LYS A 184 -35.92 6.34 17.69
CA LYS A 184 -35.49 5.27 18.60
C LYS A 184 -33.99 5.04 18.55
N THR A 185 -33.39 5.02 17.36
CA THR A 185 -31.94 4.89 17.20
C THR A 185 -31.21 6.06 17.84
N ARG A 186 -31.65 7.30 17.60
CA ARG A 186 -31.05 8.49 18.20
C ARG A 186 -31.10 8.45 19.72
N GLU A 187 -32.23 8.06 20.29
CA GLU A 187 -32.36 7.95 21.75
C GLU A 187 -31.52 6.81 22.32
N ALA A 188 -31.50 5.64 21.65
CA ALA A 188 -30.65 4.52 22.05
C ALA A 188 -29.15 4.88 21.97
N LEU A 189 -28.72 5.68 20.99
CA LEU A 189 -27.36 6.20 20.93
C LEU A 189 -27.03 7.11 22.11
N LYS A 190 -27.93 8.03 22.47
CA LYS A 190 -27.74 8.89 23.66
C LYS A 190 -27.60 8.05 24.93
N ILE A 191 -28.47 7.05 25.10
CA ILE A 191 -28.42 6.15 26.25
C ILE A 191 -27.11 5.35 26.25
N LEU A 192 -26.71 4.77 25.11
CA LEU A 192 -25.46 4.02 25.01
C LEU A 192 -24.23 4.86 25.40
N MET A 193 -24.21 6.15 25.06
CA MET A 193 -23.09 7.04 25.37
C MET A 193 -23.09 7.55 26.82
N LYS A 194 -24.24 7.61 27.49
CA LYS A 194 -24.38 8.27 28.80
C LYS A 194 -24.70 7.32 29.95
N ALA A 195 -25.31 6.16 29.67
CA ALA A 195 -25.84 5.28 30.70
C ALA A 195 -24.72 4.55 31.45
N ARG A 196 -24.85 4.49 32.77
CA ARG A 196 -23.97 3.72 33.66
C ARG A 196 -24.59 2.40 34.11
N MET A 197 -25.90 2.23 33.92
CA MET A 197 -26.63 1.02 34.33
C MET A 197 -26.71 0.00 33.20
N LEU A 198 -26.29 -1.23 33.48
CA LEU A 198 -26.29 -2.35 32.54
C LEU A 198 -27.66 -2.60 31.89
N SER A 199 -28.75 -2.43 32.65
CA SER A 199 -30.13 -2.62 32.17
C SER A 199 -30.52 -1.61 31.09
N GLN A 200 -30.09 -0.35 31.24
CA GLN A 200 -30.31 0.70 30.24
C GLN A 200 -29.47 0.46 28.99
N VAL A 201 -28.20 0.09 29.18
CA VAL A 201 -27.28 -0.25 28.07
C VAL A 201 -27.82 -1.43 27.27
N SER A 202 -28.29 -2.49 27.95
CA SER A 202 -28.88 -3.66 27.29
C SER A 202 -30.11 -3.30 26.44
N LYS A 203 -31.05 -2.51 26.98
CA LYS A 203 -32.22 -2.03 26.23
C LYS A 203 -31.81 -1.18 25.02
N ALA A 204 -30.85 -0.27 25.18
CA ALA A 204 -30.33 0.53 24.08
C ALA A 204 -29.68 -0.34 23.00
N MET A 205 -28.87 -1.34 23.38
CA MET A 205 -28.21 -2.23 22.44
C MET A 205 -29.20 -3.12 21.67
N GLN A 206 -30.32 -3.54 22.26
CA GLN A 206 -31.38 -4.25 21.53
C GLN A 206 -32.02 -3.37 20.45
N VAL A 207 -32.25 -2.09 20.75
CA VAL A 207 -32.77 -1.11 19.78
C VAL A 207 -31.73 -0.83 18.68
N LEU A 208 -30.45 -0.72 19.04
CA LEU A 208 -29.38 -0.50 18.07
C LEU A 208 -29.14 -1.71 17.16
N GLU A 209 -29.17 -2.93 17.69
CA GLU A 209 -29.06 -4.16 16.90
C GLU A 209 -30.17 -4.24 15.86
N THR A 210 -31.42 -4.03 16.29
CA THR A 210 -32.58 -4.07 15.39
C THR A 210 -32.55 -2.94 14.36
N SER A 211 -32.22 -1.71 14.77
CA SER A 211 -32.21 -0.58 13.84
C SER A 211 -31.06 -0.62 12.82
N THR A 212 -29.86 -1.04 13.24
CA THR A 212 -28.72 -1.23 12.32
C THR A 212 -28.94 -2.41 11.36
N ARG A 213 -29.69 -3.43 11.76
CA ARG A 213 -30.09 -4.52 10.86
C ARG A 213 -31.10 -4.08 9.79
N LEU A 214 -32.00 -3.16 10.13
CA LEU A 214 -33.14 -2.77 9.30
C LEU A 214 -32.89 -1.55 8.40
N SER A 215 -31.93 -0.68 8.73
CA SER A 215 -31.74 0.58 8.00
C SER A 215 -30.28 1.01 7.88
N PRO A 216 -29.78 1.25 6.65
CA PRO A 216 -28.42 1.75 6.44
C PRO A 216 -28.23 3.18 6.96
N VAL A 217 -29.30 4.00 6.98
CA VAL A 217 -29.27 5.35 7.56
C VAL A 217 -29.01 5.30 9.07
N CYS A 218 -29.53 4.28 9.76
CA CYS A 218 -29.25 4.06 11.17
C CYS A 218 -27.80 3.62 11.41
N CYS A 219 -27.20 2.84 10.51
CA CYS A 219 -25.77 2.53 10.54
C CYS A 219 -24.90 3.77 10.34
N ALA A 220 -25.24 4.64 9.39
CA ALA A 220 -24.54 5.92 9.20
C ALA A 220 -24.66 6.80 10.45
N SER A 221 -25.84 6.86 11.07
CA SER A 221 -26.05 7.59 12.33
C SER A 221 -25.22 7.02 13.48
N PHE A 222 -25.07 5.70 13.56
CA PHE A 222 -24.21 5.04 14.55
C PHE A 222 -22.73 5.43 14.38
N CYS A 223 -22.22 5.44 13.14
CA CYS A 223 -20.85 5.87 12.83
C CYS A 223 -20.64 7.36 13.14
N ALA A 224 -21.56 8.22 12.70
CA ALA A 224 -21.50 9.66 12.93
C ALA A 224 -21.51 10.02 14.42
N ALA A 225 -22.22 9.25 15.25
CA ALA A 225 -22.23 9.44 16.70
C ALA A 225 -20.96 8.93 17.41
N GLY A 226 -19.99 8.35 16.71
CA GLY A 226 -18.77 7.80 17.31
C GLY A 226 -19.01 6.58 18.21
N ALA A 227 -20.19 5.96 18.12
CA ALA A 227 -20.64 4.94 19.06
C ALA A 227 -19.82 3.63 19.02
N ALA A 228 -19.06 3.40 17.94
CA ALA A 228 -18.18 2.25 17.80
C ALA A 228 -17.13 2.15 18.92
N GLY A 229 -16.53 3.28 19.32
CA GLY A 229 -15.52 3.29 20.39
C GLY A 229 -16.10 2.82 21.71
N THR A 230 -17.24 3.39 22.12
CA THR A 230 -17.94 3.01 23.34
C THR A 230 -18.41 1.55 23.29
N LEU A 231 -18.88 1.08 22.13
CA LEU A 231 -19.28 -0.31 21.95
C LEU A 231 -18.10 -1.28 22.16
N LEU A 232 -16.91 -0.95 21.65
CA LEU A 232 -15.69 -1.74 21.87
C LEU A 232 -15.25 -1.74 23.35
N THR A 233 -15.43 -0.62 24.05
CA THR A 233 -15.20 -0.57 25.51
C THR A 233 -16.14 -1.52 26.24
N PHE A 234 -17.44 -1.52 25.92
CA PHE A 234 -18.40 -2.45 26.53
C PHE A 234 -18.05 -3.92 26.26
N ILE A 235 -17.63 -4.25 25.04
CA ILE A 235 -17.19 -5.60 24.67
C ILE A 235 -16.06 -6.07 25.60
N ARG A 236 -15.06 -5.23 25.87
CA ARG A 236 -13.93 -5.57 26.75
C ARG A 236 -14.33 -5.74 28.21
N MET A 237 -15.39 -5.08 28.66
CA MET A 237 -15.91 -5.19 30.02
C MET A 237 -16.84 -6.39 30.22
N CYS A 238 -17.25 -7.09 29.15
CA CYS A 238 -18.16 -8.21 29.26
C CYS A 238 -17.47 -9.45 29.84
N ASN A 239 -18.14 -10.11 30.79
CA ASN A 239 -17.70 -11.35 31.40
C ASN A 239 -18.55 -12.55 30.93
N ARG A 240 -18.34 -13.73 31.55
CA ARG A 240 -19.00 -14.99 31.16
C ARG A 240 -20.40 -15.20 31.75
N SER A 241 -20.90 -14.28 32.56
CA SER A 241 -22.27 -14.37 33.08
C SER A 241 -23.31 -14.21 31.97
N LEU A 242 -24.47 -14.83 32.11
CA LEU A 242 -25.53 -14.81 31.11
C LEU A 242 -25.93 -13.40 30.62
N PRO A 243 -26.15 -12.38 31.49
CA PRO A 243 -26.52 -11.04 31.01
C PRO A 243 -25.39 -10.39 30.18
N HIS A 244 -24.13 -10.63 30.52
CA HIS A 244 -23.00 -10.13 29.75
C HIS A 244 -22.81 -10.87 28.42
N LEU A 245 -23.09 -12.18 28.35
CA LEU A 245 -23.08 -12.91 27.08
C LEU A 245 -24.15 -12.41 26.10
N GLN A 246 -25.34 -12.09 26.59
CA GLN A 246 -26.40 -11.49 25.77
C GLN A 246 -25.97 -10.11 25.26
N LEU A 247 -25.39 -9.29 26.13
CA LEU A 247 -24.88 -7.97 25.76
C LEU A 247 -23.77 -8.06 24.71
N LEU A 248 -22.81 -8.95 24.92
CA LEU A 248 -21.69 -9.21 24.02
C LEU A 248 -22.18 -9.66 22.64
N ARG A 249 -23.17 -10.57 22.60
CA ARG A 249 -23.80 -10.99 21.34
C ARG A 249 -24.44 -9.81 20.60
N LEU A 250 -25.21 -8.97 21.29
CA LEU A 250 -25.82 -7.78 20.68
C LEU A 250 -24.74 -6.83 20.13
N ALA A 251 -23.65 -6.64 20.87
CA ALA A 251 -22.53 -5.80 20.45
C ALA A 251 -21.91 -6.28 19.14
N LEU A 252 -21.62 -7.58 19.06
CA LEU A 252 -21.04 -8.20 17.87
C LEU A 252 -21.99 -8.14 16.66
N LEU A 253 -23.30 -8.29 16.89
CA LEU A 253 -24.31 -8.15 15.82
C LEU A 253 -24.40 -6.71 15.31
N ILE A 254 -24.36 -5.71 16.19
CA ILE A 254 -24.31 -4.29 15.80
C ILE A 254 -23.06 -4.03 14.95
N LEU A 255 -21.88 -4.47 15.41
CA LEU A 255 -20.64 -4.35 14.63
C LEU A 255 -20.78 -5.00 13.26
N LYS A 256 -21.30 -6.22 13.20
CA LYS A 256 -21.53 -6.95 11.94
C LYS A 256 -22.47 -6.23 10.99
N ASN A 257 -23.55 -5.63 11.50
CA ASN A 257 -24.50 -4.88 10.66
C ASN A 257 -23.83 -3.63 10.06
N VAL A 258 -23.09 -2.89 10.89
CA VAL A 258 -22.42 -1.64 10.48
C VAL A 258 -21.29 -1.91 9.50
N THR A 259 -20.48 -2.94 9.73
CA THR A 259 -19.32 -3.26 8.86
C THR A 259 -19.73 -3.77 7.48
N ARG A 260 -20.90 -4.40 7.36
CA ARG A 260 -21.42 -4.83 6.05
C ARG A 260 -21.78 -3.66 5.13
N LEU A 261 -22.12 -2.52 5.71
CA LEU A 261 -22.61 -1.34 4.99
C LEU A 261 -21.52 -0.27 4.83
N HIS A 262 -20.25 -0.64 5.01
CA HIS A 262 -19.09 0.28 4.94
C HIS A 262 -19.03 1.09 3.64
N HIS A 263 -19.48 0.51 2.52
CA HIS A 263 -19.53 1.16 1.20
C HIS A 263 -20.59 2.26 1.08
N LEU A 264 -21.53 2.36 2.02
CA LEU A 264 -22.60 3.36 2.05
C LEU A 264 -22.35 4.48 3.08
N VAL A 265 -21.28 4.34 3.88
CA VAL A 265 -20.88 5.35 4.86
C VAL A 265 -19.92 6.33 4.17
N PRO A 266 -20.09 7.65 4.34
CA PRO A 266 -19.22 8.64 3.69
C PRO A 266 -17.72 8.41 3.99
N PRO A 267 -16.82 8.65 3.01
CA PRO A 267 -15.38 8.59 3.21
C PRO A 267 -14.95 9.46 4.41
N GLY A 268 -14.17 8.89 5.34
CA GLY A 268 -13.76 9.57 6.59
C GLY A 268 -14.61 9.25 7.83
N MET A 269 -15.78 8.62 7.67
CA MET A 269 -16.57 8.03 8.77
C MET A 269 -16.43 6.51 8.85
N GLU A 270 -15.34 5.98 8.30
CA GLU A 270 -15.04 4.56 8.32
C GLU A 270 -14.86 4.06 9.76
N MET A 271 -15.67 3.08 10.13
CA MET A 271 -15.53 2.39 11.42
C MET A 271 -14.19 1.63 11.49
N ILE A 272 -13.61 1.29 10.32
CA ILE A 272 -12.42 0.45 10.17
C ILE A 272 -11.42 1.13 9.21
N GLY A 273 -10.78 2.19 9.68
CA GLY A 273 -9.63 2.81 9.01
C GLY A 273 -8.33 2.66 9.82
N GLY A 274 -7.22 2.32 9.16
CA GLY A 274 -5.86 2.34 9.72
C GLY A 274 -5.69 1.65 11.09
N ALA A 275 -5.10 2.37 12.06
CA ALA A 275 -4.79 1.88 13.42
C ALA A 275 -6.01 1.36 14.21
N LYS A 276 -7.24 1.79 13.87
CA LYS A 276 -8.47 1.29 14.52
C LYS A 276 -8.81 -0.14 14.10
N ALA A 277 -8.39 -0.56 12.89
CA ALA A 277 -8.55 -1.93 12.42
C ALA A 277 -7.77 -2.93 13.28
N GLY A 278 -6.54 -2.55 13.69
CA GLY A 278 -5.70 -3.37 14.58
C GLY A 278 -6.39 -3.70 15.90
N LYS A 279 -6.82 -2.66 16.62
CA LYS A 279 -7.51 -2.79 17.90
C LYS A 279 -8.82 -3.59 17.80
N LEU A 280 -9.57 -3.43 16.71
CA LEU A 280 -10.79 -4.21 16.48
C LEU A 280 -10.47 -5.70 16.31
N VAL A 281 -9.47 -6.05 15.50
CA VAL A 281 -9.06 -7.44 15.28
C VAL A 281 -8.59 -8.10 16.57
N GLU A 282 -7.75 -7.41 17.35
CA GLU A 282 -7.30 -7.91 18.66
C GLU A 282 -8.46 -8.25 19.58
N ILE A 283 -9.41 -7.31 19.74
CA ILE A 283 -10.60 -7.52 20.58
C ILE A 283 -11.44 -8.71 20.07
N LEU A 284 -11.62 -8.84 18.76
CA LEU A 284 -12.40 -9.95 18.21
C LEU A 284 -11.69 -11.30 18.39
N VAL A 285 -10.37 -11.36 18.22
CA VAL A 285 -9.57 -12.56 18.44
C VAL A 285 -9.57 -12.96 19.93
N ASP A 286 -9.52 -11.98 20.83
CA ASP A 286 -9.73 -12.21 22.27
C ASP A 286 -11.08 -12.88 22.54
N ILE A 287 -12.15 -12.42 21.90
CA ILE A 287 -13.48 -13.01 22.06
C ILE A 287 -13.51 -14.44 21.52
N VAL A 288 -12.96 -14.67 20.33
CA VAL A 288 -12.87 -15.99 19.70
C VAL A 288 -12.14 -16.98 20.62
N GLN A 289 -11.06 -16.56 21.28
CA GLN A 289 -10.28 -17.41 22.18
C GLN A 289 -10.95 -17.63 23.54
N ASN A 290 -11.49 -16.56 24.15
CA ASN A 290 -12.01 -16.57 25.52
C ASN A 290 -13.43 -17.13 25.62
N PHE A 291 -14.24 -17.02 24.55
CA PHE A 291 -15.65 -17.42 24.53
C PHE A 291 -15.93 -18.60 23.60
N ARG A 292 -14.91 -19.43 23.29
CA ARG A 292 -15.02 -20.61 22.40
C ARG A 292 -16.07 -21.65 22.80
N ASP A 293 -16.41 -21.72 24.09
CA ASP A 293 -17.43 -22.59 24.65
C ASP A 293 -18.85 -21.99 24.56
N LYS A 294 -18.97 -20.70 24.22
CA LYS A 294 -20.23 -19.97 24.13
C LYS A 294 -20.59 -19.69 22.67
N GLU A 295 -21.24 -20.66 22.03
CA GLU A 295 -21.55 -20.65 20.60
C GLU A 295 -22.27 -19.39 20.10
N SER A 296 -23.21 -18.89 20.90
CA SER A 296 -24.02 -17.72 20.55
C SER A 296 -23.19 -16.45 20.33
N VAL A 297 -22.00 -16.38 20.94
CA VAL A 297 -21.03 -15.29 20.80
C VAL A 297 -19.92 -15.70 19.82
N PHE A 298 -19.37 -16.89 20.02
CA PHE A 298 -18.24 -17.42 19.26
C PHE A 298 -18.44 -17.36 17.75
N VAL A 299 -19.58 -17.85 17.26
CA VAL A 299 -19.89 -17.93 15.83
C VAL A 299 -20.03 -16.54 15.21
N VAL A 300 -20.59 -15.60 15.97
CA VAL A 300 -20.74 -14.22 15.50
C VAL A 300 -19.37 -13.55 15.42
N ALA A 301 -18.49 -13.80 16.40
CA ALA A 301 -17.13 -13.26 16.42
C ALA A 301 -16.27 -13.83 15.28
N VAL A 302 -16.24 -15.17 15.09
CA VAL A 302 -15.54 -15.83 13.99
C VAL A 302 -16.04 -15.30 12.64
N GLY A 303 -17.36 -15.30 12.43
CA GLY A 303 -17.94 -14.80 11.19
C GLY A 303 -17.64 -13.33 10.94
N LEU A 304 -17.55 -12.50 11.99
CA LEU A 304 -17.21 -11.08 11.85
C LEU A 304 -15.74 -10.89 11.46
N VAL A 305 -14.79 -11.59 12.09
CA VAL A 305 -13.37 -11.51 11.73
C VAL A 305 -13.14 -11.98 10.29
N SER A 306 -13.72 -13.12 9.90
CA SER A 306 -13.60 -13.66 8.54
C SER A 306 -14.25 -12.75 7.49
N ASP A 307 -15.45 -12.21 7.77
CA ASP A 307 -16.14 -11.26 6.89
C ASP A 307 -15.30 -9.98 6.70
N LEU A 308 -14.64 -9.49 7.75
CA LEU A 308 -13.83 -8.26 7.72
C LEU A 308 -12.51 -8.46 6.98
N ALA A 309 -11.80 -9.55 7.27
CA ALA A 309 -10.52 -9.86 6.62
C ALA A 309 -10.68 -10.06 5.11
N SER A 310 -11.80 -10.67 4.68
CA SER A 310 -12.11 -10.86 3.25
C SER A 310 -12.38 -9.55 2.49
N ARG A 311 -12.71 -8.45 3.19
CA ARG A 311 -13.19 -7.21 2.57
C ARG A 311 -12.25 -6.02 2.75
N ASN A 312 -11.39 -6.05 3.77
CA ASN A 312 -10.52 -4.94 4.12
C ASN A 312 -9.07 -5.44 4.22
N ARG A 313 -8.22 -5.02 3.27
CA ARG A 313 -6.80 -5.37 3.25
C ARG A 313 -6.06 -4.97 4.53
N GLY A 314 -6.42 -3.83 5.14
CA GLY A 314 -5.82 -3.40 6.40
C GLY A 314 -6.10 -4.39 7.53
N VAL A 315 -7.33 -4.91 7.61
CA VAL A 315 -7.70 -5.99 8.55
C VAL A 315 -6.94 -7.27 8.25
N LEU A 316 -6.86 -7.67 6.97
CA LEU A 316 -6.15 -8.87 6.55
C LEU A 316 -4.65 -8.81 6.90
N THR A 317 -4.05 -7.63 6.74
CA THR A 317 -2.65 -7.35 7.11
C THR A 317 -2.43 -7.53 8.62
N VAL A 318 -3.37 -7.09 9.47
CA VAL A 318 -3.29 -7.32 10.92
C VAL A 318 -3.44 -8.81 11.25
N CYS A 319 -4.36 -9.51 10.58
CA CYS A 319 -4.53 -10.96 10.76
C CYS A 319 -3.28 -11.77 10.37
N ARG A 320 -2.40 -11.23 9.51
CA ARG A 320 -1.09 -11.81 9.17
C ARG A 320 -0.08 -11.74 10.30
N SER A 321 -0.27 -10.88 11.30
CA SER A 321 0.63 -10.78 12.46
C SER A 321 0.88 -12.17 13.06
N PRO A 322 2.14 -12.55 13.35
CA PRO A 322 2.46 -13.87 13.85
C PRO A 322 1.78 -14.18 15.18
N GLU A 323 1.41 -13.16 15.96
CA GLU A 323 0.65 -13.32 17.19
C GLU A 323 -0.81 -13.73 16.91
N VAL A 324 -1.53 -12.93 16.10
CA VAL A 324 -2.92 -13.20 15.74
C VAL A 324 -3.06 -14.56 15.07
N ARG A 325 -2.17 -14.86 14.12
CA ARG A 325 -2.15 -16.14 13.42
C ARG A 325 -2.00 -17.32 14.38
N ARG A 326 -1.02 -17.26 15.31
CA ARG A 326 -0.81 -18.33 16.32
C ARG A 326 -2.06 -18.57 17.16
N ARG A 327 -2.73 -17.49 17.59
CA ARG A 327 -3.95 -17.57 18.40
C ARG A 327 -5.11 -18.19 17.63
N VAL A 328 -5.34 -17.77 16.38
CA VAL A 328 -6.38 -18.33 15.50
C VAL A 328 -6.11 -19.80 15.19
N THR A 329 -4.87 -20.17 14.84
CA THR A 329 -4.49 -21.57 14.61
C THR A 329 -4.71 -22.42 15.86
N GLY A 330 -4.35 -21.92 17.05
CA GLY A 330 -4.61 -22.61 18.31
C GLY A 330 -6.10 -22.90 18.54
N VAL A 331 -6.97 -21.94 18.24
CA VAL A 331 -8.43 -22.13 18.33
C VAL A 331 -8.92 -23.16 17.30
N LEU A 332 -8.42 -23.11 16.06
CA LEU A 332 -8.78 -24.05 15.01
C LEU A 332 -8.44 -25.50 15.40
N VAL A 333 -7.23 -25.75 15.91
CA VAL A 333 -6.81 -27.10 16.36
C VAL A 333 -7.73 -27.64 17.45
N ILE A 334 -8.13 -26.79 18.40
CA ILE A 334 -9.07 -27.17 19.47
C ILE A 334 -10.44 -27.54 18.87
N LEU A 335 -10.95 -26.72 17.95
CA LEU A 335 -12.25 -26.97 17.32
C LEU A 335 -12.23 -28.25 16.48
N GLU A 336 -11.18 -28.48 15.68
CA GLU A 336 -11.02 -29.71 14.88
C GLU A 336 -10.98 -30.95 15.77
N ARG A 337 -10.32 -30.87 16.92
CA ARG A 337 -10.32 -31.96 17.90
C ARG A 337 -11.73 -32.20 18.44
N VAL A 338 -12.46 -31.14 18.79
CA VAL A 338 -13.83 -31.23 19.33
C VAL A 338 -14.80 -31.79 18.28
N THR A 339 -14.72 -31.35 17.03
CA THR A 339 -15.57 -31.85 15.94
C THR A 339 -15.25 -33.31 15.63
N ARG A 340 -13.98 -33.72 15.54
CA ARG A 340 -13.58 -35.13 15.33
C ARG A 340 -14.04 -36.07 16.44
N VAL A 341 -13.95 -35.64 17.71
CA VAL A 341 -14.42 -36.45 18.85
C VAL A 341 -15.94 -36.60 18.82
N ARG A 342 -16.67 -35.54 18.45
CA ARG A 342 -18.14 -35.58 18.41
C ARG A 342 -18.66 -36.34 17.19
N THR A 343 -18.06 -36.21 16.00
CA THR A 343 -18.46 -37.01 14.82
C THR A 343 -18.31 -38.51 15.06
N ARG A 344 -17.25 -38.95 15.75
CA ARG A 344 -17.08 -40.36 16.17
C ARG A 344 -18.11 -40.83 17.20
N LYS A 345 -18.68 -39.93 18.00
CA LYS A 345 -19.75 -40.25 18.96
C LYS A 345 -21.13 -40.23 18.31
N SER A 346 -21.37 -39.36 17.33
CA SER A 346 -22.65 -39.25 16.62
C SER A 346 -22.98 -40.46 15.74
N SER A 347 -21.98 -41.24 15.30
CA SER A 347 -22.20 -42.52 14.60
C SER A 347 -22.81 -43.61 15.49
N VAL A 348 -22.90 -43.38 16.81
CA VAL A 348 -23.44 -44.34 17.80
C VAL A 348 -24.86 -43.93 18.27
N GLY A 349 -25.56 -43.08 17.51
CA GLY A 349 -26.96 -42.73 17.74
C GLY A 349 -27.18 -41.74 18.88
N HIS A 350 -27.30 -40.44 18.57
CA HIS A 350 -27.62 -39.37 19.53
C HIS A 350 -28.58 -38.30 18.96
N LYS A 351 -29.16 -37.50 19.88
CA LYS A 351 -30.30 -36.57 19.70
C LYS A 351 -30.04 -35.43 18.69
N LYS A 352 -31.09 -34.98 17.99
CA LYS A 352 -31.12 -33.85 17.02
C LYS A 352 -30.53 -32.50 17.51
N HIS A 353 -30.42 -32.29 18.83
CA HIS A 353 -29.83 -31.05 19.37
C HIS A 353 -28.30 -31.01 19.20
N ASP A 354 -27.64 -32.16 19.36
CA ASP A 354 -26.19 -32.25 19.28
C ASP A 354 -25.67 -32.11 17.84
N THR A 355 -26.51 -32.46 16.85
CA THR A 355 -26.19 -32.29 15.42
C THR A 355 -26.19 -30.82 15.01
N SER A 356 -27.16 -30.03 15.49
CA SER A 356 -27.20 -28.57 15.25
C SER A 356 -25.98 -27.86 15.87
N GLU A 357 -25.58 -28.28 17.07
CA GLU A 357 -24.39 -27.76 17.76
C GLU A 357 -23.10 -28.08 16.98
N LEU A 358 -22.99 -29.32 16.50
CA LEU A 358 -21.86 -29.79 15.69
C LEU A 358 -21.75 -29.01 14.37
N ASP A 359 -22.86 -28.82 13.65
CA ASP A 359 -22.90 -28.12 12.37
C ASP A 359 -22.42 -26.67 12.50
N ILE A 360 -22.83 -26.00 13.59
CA ILE A 360 -22.41 -24.63 13.91
C ILE A 360 -20.89 -24.56 14.12
N LYS A 361 -20.32 -25.50 14.88
CA LYS A 361 -18.87 -25.55 15.13
C LYS A 361 -18.08 -25.92 13.86
N LEU A 362 -18.61 -26.84 13.05
CA LEU A 362 -18.01 -27.19 11.77
C LEU A 362 -17.96 -25.99 10.82
N LYS A 363 -19.04 -25.21 10.76
CA LYS A 363 -19.07 -23.96 9.98
C LYS A 363 -18.04 -22.94 10.48
N ALA A 364 -17.89 -22.80 11.79
CA ALA A 364 -16.86 -21.93 12.36
C ALA A 364 -15.44 -22.43 12.05
N CYS A 365 -15.18 -23.75 12.05
CA CYS A 365 -13.90 -24.31 11.60
C CYS A 365 -13.59 -23.90 10.16
N LEU A 366 -14.55 -24.10 9.24
CA LEU A 366 -14.37 -23.75 7.83
C LEU A 366 -14.06 -22.26 7.65
N GLN A 367 -14.76 -21.39 8.36
CA GLN A 367 -14.52 -19.94 8.31
C GLN A 367 -13.13 -19.52 8.82
N LEU A 368 -12.57 -20.25 9.80
CA LEU A 368 -11.21 -20.01 10.29
C LEU A 368 -10.15 -20.58 9.34
N GLN A 369 -10.41 -21.74 8.72
CA GLN A 369 -9.54 -22.31 7.69
C GLN A 369 -9.46 -21.39 6.47
N GLU A 370 -10.61 -20.89 6.00
CA GLU A 370 -10.68 -19.91 4.91
C GLU A 370 -9.91 -18.62 5.26
N LEU A 371 -10.07 -18.12 6.48
CA LEU A 371 -9.33 -16.94 6.96
C LEU A 371 -7.81 -17.16 6.90
N LEU A 372 -7.32 -18.31 7.40
CA LEU A 372 -5.89 -18.63 7.35
C LEU A 372 -5.38 -18.79 5.92
N ALA A 373 -6.16 -19.44 5.05
CA ALA A 373 -5.82 -19.59 3.64
C ALA A 373 -5.76 -18.23 2.91
N LEU A 374 -6.65 -17.29 3.24
CA LEU A 374 -6.63 -15.92 2.72
C LEU A 374 -5.36 -15.17 3.17
N VAL A 375 -4.98 -15.29 4.44
CA VAL A 375 -3.76 -14.70 4.99
C VAL A 375 -2.51 -15.27 4.31
N GLU A 376 -2.48 -16.57 4.02
CA GLU A 376 -1.36 -17.23 3.30
C GLU A 376 -1.27 -16.79 1.84
N LYS A 377 -2.41 -16.71 1.12
CA LYS A 377 -2.45 -16.24 -0.27
C LYS A 377 -1.94 -14.81 -0.42
N GLU A 378 -2.35 -13.90 0.47
CA GLU A 378 -1.88 -12.51 0.41
C GLU A 378 -0.39 -12.40 0.75
N ALA A 379 0.14 -13.28 1.62
CA ALA A 379 1.57 -13.33 1.89
C ALA A 379 2.42 -13.70 0.67
N LEU A 380 1.91 -14.58 -0.20
CA LEU A 380 2.56 -14.98 -1.45
C LEU A 380 2.49 -13.87 -2.51
N CYS A 381 1.36 -13.14 -2.59
CA CYS A 381 1.18 -12.05 -3.56
C CYS A 381 1.92 -10.76 -3.21
N GLY A 382 2.24 -10.51 -1.93
CA GLY A 382 2.96 -9.31 -1.49
C GLY A 382 4.49 -9.40 -1.54
N SER A 383 5.04 -10.41 -2.21
CA SER A 383 6.48 -10.68 -2.33
C SER A 383 7.05 -10.34 -3.72
N TYR A 384 6.34 -9.53 -4.51
CA TYR A 384 6.76 -9.04 -5.83
C TYR A 384 6.83 -7.51 -5.87
#